data_AF-A0A4S2CSZ9-F1
#
_entry.id   AF-A0A4S2CSZ9-F1
#
_cell.length_a   1.000
_cell.length_b   1.000
_cell.length_c   1.000
_cell.angle_alpha   90.00
_cell.angle_beta   90.00
_cell.angle_gamma   90.00
#
_symmetry.space_group_name_H-M   'P 1'
#
loop_
_entity.id
_entity.type
_entity.pdbx_description
1 polymer ?
#
loop_
_entity_poly.entity_id
_entity_poly.type
_entity_poly.pdbx_seq_one_letter_code
_entity_poly.pdbx_strand_id
1 'polypeptide(L)'
;MSPRPPGVAPPPGCTQTTRGSTMNTMTLSQQGIDWLKRVEGQRLQPYDDQTGKAITAWVPGATVGYGHLIVATEWKTLGRVITLEEAEALLRQDLAPFEATVRGCIGTTLTQCQFDALTILCFNIGGGSFKASSVVRMINRPQAPTSYASLQAAWMAWTRSQGKVMQGLVNRRAAEWRMYDSGSYAHW
;
A
#
# COMPACT_ATOMS: atom_id res chain seq x y z
N MET A 1 -27.66 -1.36 26.67
CA MET A 1 -27.15 -0.64 25.49
C MET A 1 -25.91 0.15 25.93
N SER A 2 -24.72 -0.40 25.73
CA SER A 2 -23.47 0.29 26.14
C SER A 2 -23.13 1.39 25.14
N PRO A 3 -22.70 2.58 25.60
CA PRO A 3 -22.34 3.68 24.71
C PRO A 3 -21.11 3.31 23.88
N ARG A 4 -21.16 3.66 22.58
CA ARG A 4 -20.06 3.52 21.63
C ARG A 4 -18.90 4.41 22.12
N PRO A 5 -17.64 3.93 22.14
CA PRO A 5 -16.51 4.76 22.54
C PRO A 5 -16.39 5.98 21.61
N PRO A 6 -15.93 7.13 22.13
CA PRO A 6 -15.80 8.36 21.35
C PRO A 6 -14.87 8.10 20.16
N GLY A 7 -15.38 8.33 18.96
CA GLY A 7 -14.59 8.28 17.74
C GLY A 7 -13.49 9.33 17.83
N VAL A 8 -12.24 8.89 17.73
CA VAL A 8 -11.08 9.79 17.57
C VAL A 8 -11.37 10.69 16.38
N ALA A 9 -11.30 12.01 16.60
CA ALA A 9 -11.50 13.00 15.54
C ALA A 9 -10.55 12.70 14.37
N PRO A 10 -10.99 12.86 13.12
CA PRO A 10 -10.15 12.59 11.96
C PRO A 10 -8.98 13.58 11.98
N PRO A 11 -7.78 13.16 11.60
CA PRO A 11 -6.65 14.07 11.59
C PRO A 11 -6.82 15.20 10.56
N PRO A 12 -6.28 16.40 10.84
CA PRO A 12 -6.40 17.56 9.97
C PRO A 12 -5.80 17.25 8.58
N GLY A 13 -6.61 17.39 7.54
CA GLY A 13 -6.25 17.07 6.15
C GLY A 13 -6.90 15.80 5.59
N CYS A 14 -7.57 15.02 6.44
CA CYS A 14 -8.26 13.80 6.03
C CYS A 14 -9.78 14.02 6.08
N THR A 15 -10.40 14.25 4.92
CA THR A 15 -11.85 14.42 4.82
C THR A 15 -12.55 13.12 5.26
N GLN A 16 -13.40 13.22 6.28
CA GLN A 16 -14.38 12.17 6.52
C GLN A 16 -15.36 12.17 5.36
N THR A 17 -15.47 11.03 4.69
CA THR A 17 -16.47 10.85 3.66
C THR A 17 -17.84 11.03 4.30
N THR A 18 -18.60 11.99 3.81
CA THR A 18 -19.97 12.31 4.24
C THR A 18 -20.82 11.04 4.22
N ARG A 19 -21.70 10.90 5.23
CA ARG A 19 -22.63 9.76 5.39
C ARG A 19 -23.23 9.39 4.03
N GLY A 20 -22.79 8.26 3.45
CA GLY A 20 -23.35 7.72 2.21
C GLY A 20 -22.33 7.16 1.22
N SER A 21 -21.04 7.55 1.25
CA SER A 21 -20.05 6.91 0.37
C SER A 21 -19.59 5.60 0.99
N THR A 22 -20.00 4.50 0.37
CA THR A 22 -19.71 3.15 0.83
C THR A 22 -18.21 2.87 0.69
N MET A 23 -17.58 2.31 1.72
CA MET A 23 -16.20 1.76 1.67
C MET A 23 -15.92 0.97 0.37
N ASN A 24 -16.96 0.38 -0.22
CA ASN A 24 -16.94 -0.35 -1.48
C ASN A 24 -16.42 0.44 -2.71
N THR A 25 -16.39 1.78 -2.68
CA THR A 25 -15.91 2.61 -3.80
C THR A 25 -14.60 3.33 -3.53
N MET A 26 -14.00 3.15 -2.33
CA MET A 26 -12.73 3.80 -2.00
C MET A 26 -11.59 3.27 -2.87
N THR A 27 -10.79 4.18 -3.41
CA THR A 27 -9.57 3.89 -4.19
C THR A 27 -8.43 4.71 -3.60
N LEU A 28 -7.18 4.36 -3.90
CA LEU A 28 -6.02 5.08 -3.42
C LEU A 28 -6.09 6.53 -3.92
N SER A 29 -6.04 7.50 -3.00
CA SER A 29 -6.12 8.91 -3.39
C SER A 29 -4.92 9.34 -4.23
N GLN A 30 -5.02 10.49 -4.92
CA GLN A 30 -3.90 11.03 -5.67
C GLN A 30 -2.69 11.32 -4.77
N GLN A 31 -2.90 11.77 -3.52
CA GLN A 31 -1.80 11.96 -2.56
C GLN A 31 -1.12 10.64 -2.19
N GLY A 32 -1.90 9.58 -2.01
CA GLY A 32 -1.39 8.22 -1.79
C GLY A 32 -0.60 7.69 -2.99
N ILE A 33 -1.09 7.91 -4.20
CA ILE A 33 -0.39 7.55 -5.45
C ILE A 33 0.92 8.31 -5.56
N ASP A 34 0.92 9.63 -5.40
CA ASP A 34 2.12 10.44 -5.49
C ASP A 34 3.15 10.06 -4.43
N TRP A 35 2.69 9.72 -3.23
CA TRP A 35 3.55 9.19 -2.18
C TRP A 35 4.16 7.85 -2.57
N LEU A 36 3.35 6.91 -3.08
CA LEU A 36 3.82 5.59 -3.49
C LEU A 36 4.83 5.68 -4.65
N LYS A 37 4.58 6.55 -5.63
CA LYS A 37 5.50 6.82 -6.75
C LYS A 37 6.89 7.26 -6.26
N ARG A 38 6.96 8.09 -5.21
CA ARG A 38 8.23 8.51 -4.61
C ARG A 38 8.97 7.35 -3.93
N VAL A 39 8.22 6.43 -3.32
CA VAL A 39 8.78 5.27 -2.61
C VAL A 39 9.27 4.19 -3.57
N GLU A 40 8.48 3.82 -4.58
CA GLU A 40 8.84 2.75 -5.52
C GLU A 40 9.90 3.22 -6.53
N GLY A 41 9.90 4.51 -6.86
CA GLY A 41 10.82 5.10 -7.83
C GLY A 41 10.43 4.81 -9.28
N GLN A 42 10.74 5.74 -10.18
CA GLN A 42 10.37 5.64 -11.59
C GLN A 42 11.48 4.97 -12.43
N ARG A 43 11.08 3.99 -13.27
CA ARG A 43 11.94 3.33 -14.26
C ARG A 43 11.21 3.13 -15.58
N LEU A 44 11.37 4.06 -16.53
CA LEU A 44 10.67 3.99 -17.82
C LEU A 44 11.27 2.99 -18.81
N GLN A 45 12.53 2.60 -18.61
CA GLN A 45 13.18 1.54 -19.36
C GLN A 45 13.09 0.22 -18.57
N PRO A 46 12.66 -0.88 -19.21
CA PRO A 46 12.69 -2.21 -18.61
C PRO A 46 14.06 -2.56 -18.01
N TYR A 47 14.05 -3.14 -16.83
CA TYR A 47 15.23 -3.58 -16.10
C TYR A 47 15.03 -4.94 -15.45
N ASP A 48 16.12 -5.61 -15.09
CA ASP A 48 16.09 -6.82 -14.26
C ASP A 48 16.03 -6.43 -12.77
N ASP A 49 14.99 -6.84 -12.04
CA ASP A 49 14.80 -6.51 -10.63
C ASP A 49 15.87 -7.09 -9.69
N GLN A 50 16.60 -8.13 -10.11
CA GLN A 50 17.68 -8.73 -9.34
C GLN A 50 18.98 -7.94 -9.48
N THR A 51 19.23 -7.37 -10.66
CA THR A 51 20.50 -6.68 -10.96
C THR A 51 20.37 -5.16 -11.08
N GLY A 52 19.15 -4.65 -11.20
CA GLY A 52 18.85 -3.22 -11.46
C GLY A 52 19.30 -2.73 -12.84
N LYS A 53 19.67 -3.62 -13.76
CA LYS A 53 20.26 -3.24 -15.07
C LYS A 53 19.17 -3.19 -16.12
N ALA A 54 19.28 -2.22 -17.03
CA ALA A 54 18.41 -2.17 -18.20
C ALA A 54 18.55 -3.45 -19.04
N ILE A 55 17.44 -3.94 -19.57
CA ILE A 55 17.35 -5.16 -20.37
C ILE A 55 16.74 -4.87 -21.74
N THR A 56 17.16 -5.65 -22.73
CA THR A 56 16.65 -5.60 -24.12
C THR A 56 16.02 -6.91 -24.58
N ALA A 57 16.00 -7.92 -23.69
CA ALA A 57 15.30 -9.18 -23.86
C ALA A 57 14.56 -9.53 -22.58
N TRP A 58 13.47 -10.30 -22.69
CA TRP A 58 12.70 -10.73 -21.53
C TRP A 58 13.55 -11.64 -20.63
N VAL A 59 13.47 -11.40 -19.32
CA VAL A 59 14.01 -12.24 -18.26
C VAL A 59 12.95 -12.40 -17.17
N PRO A 60 13.05 -13.43 -16.30
CA PRO A 60 12.04 -13.65 -15.25
C PRO A 60 11.80 -12.46 -14.31
N GLY A 61 12.82 -11.62 -14.09
CA GLY A 61 12.76 -10.39 -13.29
C GLY A 61 12.54 -9.11 -14.10
N ALA A 62 12.00 -9.20 -15.32
CA ALA A 62 11.79 -8.02 -16.16
C ALA A 62 10.76 -7.08 -15.52
N THR A 63 11.15 -5.85 -15.20
CA THR A 63 10.32 -4.87 -14.47
C THR A 63 10.35 -3.50 -15.14
N VAL A 64 9.26 -2.75 -15.06
CA VAL A 64 9.16 -1.37 -15.59
C VAL A 64 8.22 -0.50 -14.75
N GLY A 65 8.22 0.81 -14.99
CA GLY A 65 7.35 1.78 -14.33
C GLY A 65 7.70 1.95 -12.86
N TYR A 66 6.72 1.65 -12.00
CA TYR A 66 6.82 1.73 -10.53
C TYR A 66 6.85 0.33 -9.91
N GLY A 67 7.62 -0.60 -10.51
CA GLY A 67 7.77 -1.97 -10.01
C GLY A 67 6.86 -3.01 -10.67
N HIS A 68 6.28 -2.70 -11.83
CA HIS A 68 5.44 -3.64 -12.58
C HIS A 68 6.28 -4.78 -13.17
N LEU A 69 6.02 -6.02 -12.76
CA LEU A 69 6.68 -7.22 -13.28
C LEU A 69 6.08 -7.60 -14.64
N ILE A 70 6.88 -7.52 -15.69
CA ILE A 70 6.51 -7.85 -17.07
C ILE A 70 6.52 -9.36 -17.24
N VAL A 71 5.35 -9.97 -17.45
CA VAL A 71 5.29 -11.39 -17.83
C VAL A 71 5.68 -11.58 -19.30
N ALA A 72 6.12 -12.78 -19.68
CA ALA A 72 6.66 -13.06 -21.01
C ALA A 72 5.72 -12.63 -22.17
N THR A 73 4.41 -12.73 -21.97
CA THR A 73 3.39 -12.32 -22.96
C THR A 73 3.28 -10.81 -23.14
N GLU A 74 3.65 -10.01 -22.14
CA GLU A 74 3.62 -8.55 -22.16
C GLU A 74 4.91 -7.95 -22.74
N TRP A 75 5.97 -8.76 -22.90
CA TRP A 75 7.25 -8.26 -23.40
C TRP A 75 7.15 -7.55 -24.76
N LYS A 76 6.24 -8.00 -25.64
CA LYS A 76 6.04 -7.37 -26.95
C LYS A 76 5.51 -5.93 -26.86
N THR A 77 4.82 -5.57 -25.77
CA THR A 77 4.24 -4.24 -25.57
C THR A 77 5.05 -3.39 -24.59
N LEU A 78 5.61 -4.01 -23.55
CA LEU A 78 6.32 -3.36 -22.45
C LEU A 78 7.85 -3.51 -22.48
N GLY A 79 8.41 -4.31 -23.38
CA GLY A 79 9.87 -4.50 -23.57
C GLY A 79 10.60 -3.31 -24.21
N ARG A 80 10.05 -2.10 -24.07
CA ARG A 80 10.54 -0.84 -24.64
C ARG A 80 10.49 0.25 -23.58
N VAL A 81 11.04 1.43 -23.89
CA VAL A 81 10.78 2.63 -23.08
C VAL A 81 9.27 2.93 -23.10
N ILE A 82 8.67 3.05 -21.93
CA ILE A 82 7.27 3.45 -21.76
C ILE A 82 7.15 4.92 -21.40
N THR A 83 5.99 5.54 -21.66
CA THR A 83 5.72 6.91 -21.22
C THR A 83 5.41 6.97 -19.73
N LEU A 84 5.39 8.18 -19.17
CA LEU A 84 4.99 8.38 -17.79
C LEU A 84 3.52 7.97 -17.57
N GLU A 85 2.65 8.29 -18.51
CA GLU A 85 1.22 7.96 -18.49
C GLU A 85 1.01 6.45 -18.51
N GLU A 86 1.78 5.73 -19.34
CA GLU A 86 1.79 4.26 -19.36
C GLU A 86 2.24 3.69 -18.00
N ALA A 87 3.31 4.24 -17.41
CA ALA A 87 3.79 3.81 -16.09
C ALA A 87 2.75 4.05 -14.97
N GLU A 88 2.04 5.18 -15.01
CA GLU A 88 0.97 5.48 -14.06
C GLU A 88 -0.26 4.60 -14.26
N ALA A 89 -0.62 4.30 -15.50
CA ALA A 89 -1.72 3.38 -15.81
C ALA A 89 -1.40 1.97 -15.27
N LEU A 90 -0.18 1.48 -15.48
CA LEU A 90 0.29 0.21 -14.92
C LEU A 90 0.21 0.21 -13.39
N LEU A 91 0.70 1.27 -12.73
CA LEU A 91 0.62 1.38 -11.27
C LEU A 91 -0.83 1.31 -10.76
N ARG A 92 -1.77 2.00 -11.42
CA ARG A 92 -3.20 1.93 -11.04
C ARG A 92 -3.79 0.55 -11.25
N GLN A 93 -3.42 -0.13 -12.33
CA GLN A 93 -3.83 -1.50 -12.60
C GLN A 93 -3.30 -2.45 -11.52
N ASP A 94 -2.03 -2.33 -11.15
CA ASP A 94 -1.38 -3.17 -10.14
C ASP A 94 -1.96 -2.93 -8.74
N LEU A 95 -2.42 -1.71 -8.45
CA LEU A 95 -3.04 -1.36 -7.16
C LEU A 95 -4.46 -1.91 -6.98
N ALA A 96 -5.24 -2.06 -8.06
CA ALA A 96 -6.66 -2.39 -7.98
C ALA A 96 -6.97 -3.69 -7.17
N PRO A 97 -6.20 -4.79 -7.28
CA PRO A 97 -6.40 -5.97 -6.44
C PRO A 97 -6.15 -5.74 -4.95
N PHE A 98 -5.23 -4.84 -4.60
CA PHE A 98 -4.91 -4.50 -3.21
C PHE A 98 -5.95 -3.60 -2.60
N GLU A 99 -6.45 -2.61 -3.35
CA GLU A 99 -7.60 -1.81 -2.94
C GLU A 99 -8.83 -2.70 -2.70
N ALA A 100 -9.12 -3.63 -3.62
CA ALA A 100 -10.20 -4.59 -3.47
C ALA A 100 -10.02 -5.48 -2.23
N THR A 101 -8.78 -5.87 -1.94
CA THR A 101 -8.44 -6.61 -0.72
C THR A 101 -8.72 -5.79 0.54
N VAL A 102 -8.33 -4.52 0.59
CA VAL A 102 -8.61 -3.65 1.75
C VAL A 102 -10.12 -3.48 1.93
N ARG A 103 -10.86 -3.15 0.85
CA ARG A 103 -12.32 -3.01 0.89
C ARG A 103 -13.01 -4.29 1.38
N GLY A 104 -12.56 -5.46 0.92
CA GLY A 104 -13.15 -6.74 1.28
C GLY A 104 -12.81 -7.24 2.69
N CYS A 105 -11.76 -6.72 3.31
CA CYS A 105 -11.28 -7.20 4.62
C CYS A 105 -11.52 -6.24 5.77
N ILE A 106 -11.73 -4.95 5.51
CA ILE A 106 -12.02 -3.96 6.55
C ILE A 106 -13.53 -3.73 6.65
N GLY A 107 -14.12 -4.16 7.75
CA GLY A 107 -15.56 -4.04 8.04
C GLY A 107 -15.94 -2.76 8.77
N THR A 108 -14.97 -1.93 9.16
CA THR A 108 -15.19 -0.64 9.82
C THR A 108 -15.09 0.51 8.83
N THR A 109 -15.71 1.65 9.13
CA THR A 109 -15.52 2.87 8.36
C THR A 109 -14.08 3.35 8.47
N LEU A 110 -13.47 3.71 7.34
CA LEU A 110 -12.16 4.34 7.27
C LEU A 110 -12.29 5.77 6.76
N THR A 111 -11.34 6.60 7.15
CA THR A 111 -11.05 7.85 6.43
C THR A 111 -10.22 7.57 5.18
N GLN A 112 -10.14 8.53 4.25
CA GLN A 112 -9.36 8.35 3.01
C GLN A 112 -7.88 8.04 3.28
N CYS A 113 -7.23 8.77 4.20
CA CYS A 113 -5.83 8.55 4.56
C CYS A 113 -5.57 7.18 5.22
N GLN A 114 -6.54 6.67 6.00
CA GLN A 114 -6.44 5.32 6.55
C GLN A 114 -6.55 4.26 5.46
N PHE A 115 -7.47 4.44 4.51
CA PHE A 115 -7.58 3.57 3.35
C PHE A 115 -6.30 3.57 2.50
N ASP A 116 -5.72 4.75 2.28
CA ASP A 116 -4.48 4.91 1.52
C ASP A 116 -3.32 4.17 2.20
N ALA A 117 -3.12 4.40 3.50
CA ALA A 117 -2.07 3.75 4.28
C ALA A 117 -2.21 2.22 4.28
N LEU A 118 -3.43 1.70 4.43
CA LEU A 118 -3.71 0.27 4.39
C LEU A 118 -3.47 -0.33 3.01
N THR A 119 -3.85 0.38 1.94
CA THR A 119 -3.62 -0.07 0.56
C THR A 119 -2.13 -0.13 0.27
N ILE A 120 -1.36 0.88 0.69
CA ILE A 120 0.10 0.92 0.53
C ILE A 120 0.78 -0.20 1.35
N LEU A 121 0.33 -0.46 2.58
CA LEU A 121 0.79 -1.60 3.38
C LEU A 121 0.48 -2.91 2.65
N CYS A 122 -0.76 -3.10 2.20
CA CYS A 122 -1.25 -4.28 1.48
C CYS A 122 -0.44 -4.54 0.21
N PHE A 123 -0.14 -3.50 -0.57
CA PHE A 123 0.70 -3.55 -1.76
C PHE A 123 2.11 -4.06 -1.43
N ASN A 124 2.73 -3.56 -0.35
CA ASN A 124 4.09 -3.96 0.01
C ASN A 124 4.20 -5.39 0.57
N ILE A 125 3.27 -5.79 1.44
CA ILE A 125 3.37 -7.09 2.13
C ILE A 125 2.64 -8.22 1.39
N GLY A 126 1.86 -7.87 0.36
CA GLY A 126 1.00 -8.79 -0.39
C GLY A 126 -0.38 -8.96 0.24
N GLY A 127 -1.40 -9.14 -0.61
CA GLY A 127 -2.79 -9.27 -0.17
C GLY A 127 -3.05 -10.45 0.78
N GLY A 128 -2.36 -11.59 0.59
CA GLY A 128 -2.48 -12.75 1.47
C GLY A 128 -1.98 -12.46 2.89
N SER A 129 -0.77 -11.91 3.01
CA SER A 129 -0.18 -11.48 4.28
C SER A 129 -1.01 -10.41 4.97
N PHE A 130 -1.51 -9.43 4.20
CA PHE A 130 -2.39 -8.38 4.72
C PHE A 130 -3.67 -8.95 5.31
N LYS A 131 -4.38 -9.83 4.59
CA LYS A 131 -5.61 -10.50 5.06
C LYS A 131 -5.42 -11.22 6.39
N ALA A 132 -4.29 -11.92 6.56
CA ALA A 132 -3.98 -12.68 7.77
C ALA A 132 -3.39 -11.83 8.91
N SER A 133 -3.11 -10.55 8.67
CA SER A 133 -2.34 -9.70 9.59
C SER A 133 -3.09 -9.36 10.88
N SER A 134 -2.32 -9.10 11.94
CA SER A 134 -2.88 -8.52 13.17
C SER A 134 -3.44 -7.11 12.94
N VAL A 135 -2.95 -6.37 11.93
CA VAL A 135 -3.48 -5.05 11.54
C VAL A 135 -4.96 -5.15 11.16
N VAL A 136 -5.31 -6.03 10.21
CA VAL A 136 -6.71 -6.25 9.80
C VAL A 136 -7.56 -6.70 10.99
N ARG A 137 -7.04 -7.61 11.82
CA ARG A 137 -7.75 -8.12 12.99
C ARG A 137 -8.07 -7.01 13.99
N MET A 138 -7.09 -6.18 14.33
CA MET A 138 -7.23 -5.10 15.31
C MET A 138 -8.11 -3.96 14.80
N ILE A 139 -8.08 -3.62 13.51
CA ILE A 139 -8.96 -2.59 12.94
C ILE A 139 -10.42 -3.03 13.01
N ASN A 140 -10.71 -4.26 12.60
CA ASN A 140 -12.08 -4.80 12.64
C ASN A 140 -12.59 -5.05 14.06
N ARG A 141 -11.68 -5.40 14.97
CA ARG A 141 -11.98 -5.76 16.36
C ARG A 141 -10.88 -5.20 17.27
N PRO A 142 -10.98 -3.95 17.74
CA PRO A 142 -9.93 -3.30 18.53
C PRO A 142 -9.50 -4.04 19.80
N GLN A 143 -10.37 -4.88 20.35
CA GLN A 143 -10.10 -5.70 21.55
C GLN A 143 -9.66 -7.13 21.22
N ALA A 144 -9.44 -7.47 19.95
CA ALA A 144 -9.04 -8.82 19.58
C ALA A 144 -7.67 -9.17 20.19
N PRO A 145 -7.51 -10.39 20.75
CA PRO A 145 -6.21 -10.82 21.23
C PRO A 145 -5.23 -10.94 20.07
N THR A 146 -4.10 -10.24 20.19
CA THR A 146 -2.95 -10.37 19.30
C THR A 146 -1.67 -10.40 20.13
N SER A 147 -0.56 -10.80 19.51
CA SER A 147 0.77 -10.73 20.13
C SER A 147 1.31 -9.30 20.27
N TYR A 148 0.59 -8.29 19.78
CA TYR A 148 1.01 -6.89 19.75
C TYR A 148 0.21 -6.04 20.73
N ALA A 149 0.90 -5.15 21.44
CA ALA A 149 0.29 -4.26 22.42
C ALA A 149 -0.56 -3.13 21.80
N SER A 150 -0.35 -2.82 20.51
CA SER A 150 -1.06 -1.76 19.81
C SER A 150 -1.11 -2.01 18.30
N LEU A 151 -2.02 -1.32 17.60
CA LEU A 151 -2.10 -1.37 16.15
C LEU A 151 -0.79 -0.89 15.49
N GLN A 152 -0.16 0.14 16.06
CA GLN A 152 1.14 0.63 15.61
C GLN A 152 2.21 -0.46 15.73
N ALA A 153 2.25 -1.19 16.86
CA ALA A 153 3.22 -2.27 17.05
C ALA A 153 2.99 -3.40 16.02
N ALA A 154 1.73 -3.74 15.72
CA ALA A 154 1.41 -4.71 14.67
C ALA A 154 1.81 -4.22 13.26
N TRP A 155 1.69 -2.91 13.00
CA TRP A 155 2.13 -2.30 11.74
C TRP A 155 3.66 -2.36 11.57
N MET A 156 4.39 -2.01 12.63
CA MET A 156 5.85 -1.97 12.66
C MET A 156 6.51 -3.37 12.66
N ALA A 157 5.73 -4.44 12.80
CA ALA A 157 6.24 -5.80 12.70
C ALA A 157 6.65 -6.20 11.27
N TRP A 158 6.11 -5.52 10.25
CA TRP A 158 6.40 -5.77 8.83
C TRP A 158 7.67 -5.04 8.35
N THR A 159 8.78 -5.30 9.04
CA THR A 159 10.08 -4.63 8.82
C THR A 159 11.21 -5.57 8.45
N ARG A 160 10.91 -6.87 8.28
CA ARG A 160 11.91 -7.90 8.01
C ARG A 160 11.84 -8.40 6.57
N SER A 161 13.00 -8.66 5.99
CA SER A 161 13.17 -9.44 4.77
C SER A 161 14.27 -10.47 5.01
N GLN A 162 14.06 -11.71 4.54
CA GLN A 162 15.00 -12.84 4.75
C GLN A 162 15.45 -12.98 6.22
N GLY A 163 14.53 -12.78 7.16
CA GLY A 163 14.77 -12.88 8.61
C GLY A 163 15.45 -11.66 9.25
N LYS A 164 15.97 -10.70 8.47
CA LYS A 164 16.69 -9.51 8.97
C LYS A 164 15.81 -8.28 8.94
N VAL A 165 15.95 -7.41 9.95
CA VAL A 165 15.30 -6.09 9.95
C VAL A 165 15.96 -5.21 8.89
N MET A 166 15.14 -4.59 8.04
CA MET A 166 15.60 -3.73 6.96
C MET A 166 15.25 -2.28 7.29
N GLN A 167 16.25 -1.39 7.37
CA GLN A 167 16.03 0.02 7.72
C GLN A 167 15.05 0.71 6.75
N GLY A 168 15.11 0.39 5.46
CA GLY A 168 14.15 0.91 4.48
C GLY A 168 12.70 0.52 4.79
N LEU A 169 12.46 -0.71 5.26
CA LEU A 169 11.12 -1.14 5.66
C LEU A 169 10.68 -0.48 6.98
N VAL A 170 11.60 -0.30 7.94
CA VAL A 170 11.33 0.45 9.19
C VAL A 170 10.85 1.86 8.87
N ASN A 171 11.57 2.57 8.01
CA ASN A 171 11.20 3.91 7.62
C ASN A 171 9.87 3.95 6.86
N ARG A 172 9.64 3.00 5.95
CA ARG A 172 8.38 2.85 5.20
C ARG A 172 7.20 2.63 6.14
N ARG A 173 7.29 1.69 7.09
CA ARG A 173 6.22 1.43 8.06
C ARG A 173 5.93 2.65 8.95
N ALA A 174 6.96 3.38 9.37
CA ALA A 174 6.78 4.59 10.16
C ALA A 174 6.03 5.68 9.39
N ALA A 175 6.35 5.87 8.10
CA ALA A 175 5.68 6.87 7.28
C ALA A 175 4.23 6.49 6.93
N GLU A 176 3.96 5.22 6.62
CA GLU A 176 2.60 4.72 6.46
C GLU A 176 1.77 4.85 7.74
N TRP A 177 2.37 4.58 8.90
CA TRP A 177 1.70 4.78 10.18
C TRP A 177 1.32 6.24 10.40
N ARG A 178 2.21 7.19 10.09
CA ARG A 178 1.89 8.63 10.14
C ARG A 178 0.74 8.99 9.19
N MET A 179 0.70 8.37 8.01
CA MET A 179 -0.42 8.55 7.08
C MET A 179 -1.74 8.04 7.67
N TYR A 180 -1.72 6.85 8.29
CA TYR A 180 -2.89 6.25 8.93
C TYR A 180 -3.39 7.05 10.14
N ASP A 181 -2.48 7.45 11.03
CA ASP A 181 -2.77 8.05 12.34
C ASP A 181 -3.09 9.54 12.23
N SER A 182 -2.27 10.29 11.46
CA SER A 182 -2.33 11.74 11.40
C SER A 182 -2.56 12.31 10.00
N GLY A 183 -2.83 11.47 8.99
CA GLY A 183 -3.05 11.93 7.63
C GLY A 183 -1.82 12.58 6.97
N SER A 184 -0.62 12.38 7.54
CA SER A 184 0.61 13.00 7.06
C SER A 184 1.28 12.14 5.97
N TYR A 185 1.38 12.69 4.76
CA TYR A 185 2.08 12.09 3.61
C TYR A 185 3.57 12.48 3.56
N ALA A 186 4.17 12.73 4.73
CA ALA A 186 5.60 13.06 4.80
C ALA A 186 6.47 11.85 4.40
N HIS A 187 7.49 12.10 3.60
CA HIS A 187 8.56 11.12 3.35
C HIS A 187 9.42 10.95 4.62
N TRP A 188 10.29 9.94 4.61
CA TRP A 188 11.30 9.73 5.65
C TRP A 188 12.70 10.16 5.22
#